data_AF-A0A2W2BGN4-F1
#
_entry.id   AF-A0A2W2BGN4-F1
#
_cell.length_a   1.000
_cell.length_b   1.000
_cell.length_c   1.000
_cell.angle_alpha   90.00
_cell.angle_beta   90.00
_cell.angle_gamma   90.00
#
_symmetry.space_group_name_H-M   'P 1'
#
loop_
_entity.id
_entity.type
_entity.pdbx_description
1 polymer ?
#
loop_
_entity_poly.entity_id
_entity_poly.type
_entity_poly.pdbx_seq_one_letter_code
_entity_poly.pdbx_strand_id
1 'polypeptide(L)' 'MRGHRFTVEHLLRLVGSGWTLEQIQEDFPFIEAADIQQAIAYASFAVREYHLPVQQSA' A
#
# COMPACT_ATOMS: atom_id res chain seq x y z
N MET A 1 -3.63 10.86 -0.37
CA MET A 1 -4.79 10.14 -0.98
C MET A 1 -6.19 10.56 -0.51
N ARG A 2 -6.42 10.87 0.79
CA ARG A 2 -7.77 11.19 1.33
C ARG A 2 -8.46 12.29 0.51
N GLY A 3 -9.76 12.11 0.26
CA GLY A 3 -10.55 13.04 -0.57
C GLY A 3 -10.52 12.72 -2.07
N HIS A 4 -9.65 11.81 -2.51
CA HIS A 4 -9.62 11.31 -3.89
C HIS A 4 -10.11 9.86 -3.95
N ARG A 5 -10.71 9.47 -5.09
CA ARG A 5 -11.09 8.07 -5.38
C ARG A 5 -9.87 7.27 -5.86
N PHE A 6 -8.79 7.32 -5.10
CA PHE A 6 -7.52 6.65 -5.41
C PHE A 6 -7.15 5.73 -4.24
N THR A 7 -7.07 4.43 -4.51
CA THR A 7 -6.92 3.40 -3.46
C THR A 7 -5.45 3.10 -3.19
N VAL A 8 -5.19 2.52 -2.01
CA VAL A 8 -3.86 2.00 -1.66
C VAL A 8 -3.43 0.89 -2.63
N GLU A 9 -4.35 0.01 -3.02
CA GLU A 9 -4.07 -1.06 -4.02
C GLU A 9 -3.63 -0.48 -5.36
N HIS A 10 -4.31 0.57 -5.85
CA HIS A 10 -3.94 1.21 -7.11
C HIS A 10 -2.52 1.80 -7.02
N LEU A 11 -2.20 2.53 -5.94
CA LEU A 11 -0.84 3.08 -5.77
C LEU A 11 0.23 1.98 -5.77
N LEU A 12 -0.01 0.91 -5.02
CA LEU A 12 0.93 -0.21 -4.90
C LEU A 12 1.09 -0.97 -6.21
N ARG A 13 0.05 -1.02 -7.05
CA ARG A 13 0.12 -1.62 -8.38
C ARG A 13 1.06 -0.85 -9.30
N LEU A 14 0.99 0.48 -9.30
CA LEU A 14 1.89 1.33 -10.10
C LEU A 14 3.34 1.18 -9.63
N VAL A 15 3.55 1.32 -8.31
CA VAL A 15 4.89 1.16 -7.70
C VAL A 15 5.45 -0.24 -7.97
N GLY A 16 4.65 -1.29 -7.78
CA GLY A 16 5.03 -2.68 -8.05
C GLY A 16 5.29 -2.97 -9.54
N SER A 17 4.74 -2.15 -10.44
CA SER A 17 5.01 -2.19 -11.88
C SER A 17 6.26 -1.37 -12.27
N GLY A 18 6.95 -0.78 -11.30
CA GLY A 18 8.21 -0.04 -11.50
C GLY A 18 8.04 1.45 -11.82
N TRP A 19 6.86 2.03 -11.63
CA TRP A 19 6.64 3.45 -11.87
C TRP A 19 7.37 4.32 -10.83
N THR A 20 7.96 5.43 -11.28
CA THR A 20 8.56 6.43 -10.39
C THR A 20 7.50 7.37 -9.82
N LEU A 21 7.85 8.12 -8.76
CA LEU A 21 6.96 9.12 -8.18
C LEU A 21 6.58 10.18 -9.23
N GLU A 22 7.53 10.61 -10.05
CA GLU A 22 7.32 11.63 -11.08
C GLU A 22 6.29 11.15 -12.11
N GLN A 23 6.43 9.91 -12.61
CA GLN A 23 5.47 9.31 -13.54
C GLN A 23 4.07 9.18 -12.93
N ILE A 24 3.99 8.83 -11.63
CA ILE A 24 2.70 8.75 -10.93
C ILE A 24 2.09 10.15 -10.78
N GLN A 25 2.90 11.17 -10.51
CA GLN A 25 2.44 12.55 -10.35
C GLN A 25 1.99 13.21 -11.66
N GLU A 26 2.50 12.76 -12.82
CA GLU A 26 2.01 13.20 -14.13
C GLU A 26 0.50 12.91 -14.29
N ASP A 27 0.06 11.71 -13.90
CA ASP A 27 -1.35 11.29 -14.00
C ASP A 27 -2.15 11.62 -12.73
N PHE A 28 -1.50 11.65 -11.57
CA PHE A 28 -2.11 11.85 -10.25
C PHE A 28 -1.36 12.93 -9.44
N PRO A 29 -1.50 14.22 -9.79
CA PRO A 29 -0.72 15.31 -9.19
C PRO A 29 -0.90 15.51 -7.68
N PHE A 30 -1.95 14.92 -7.10
CA PHE A 30 -2.26 14.96 -5.68
C PHE A 30 -1.48 13.92 -4.85
N ILE A 31 -0.73 13.02 -5.51
CA ILE A 31 0.08 12.02 -4.82
C ILE A 31 1.38 12.66 -4.35
N GLU A 32 1.71 12.43 -3.09
CA GLU A 32 2.96 12.87 -2.48
C GLU A 32 3.86 11.68 -2.16
N ALA A 33 5.16 11.91 -1.99
CA ALA A 33 6.10 10.88 -1.53
C ALA A 33 5.64 10.21 -0.21
N ALA A 34 5.01 10.99 0.68
CA ALA A 34 4.46 10.49 1.93
C ALA A 34 3.31 9.49 1.75
N ASP A 35 2.53 9.59 0.65
CA ASP A 35 1.46 8.63 0.35
C ASP A 35 2.04 7.26 -0.01
N ILE A 36 3.17 7.21 -0.73
CA ILE A 36 3.87 5.95 -1.05
C ILE A 36 4.35 5.27 0.23
N GLN A 37 5.00 6.02 1.12
CA GLN A 37 5.48 5.48 2.39
C GLN A 37 4.34 4.95 3.25
N GLN A 38 3.23 5.68 3.33
CA GLN A 38 2.03 5.25 4.06
C GLN A 38 1.39 4.00 3.43
N ALA A 39 1.34 3.92 2.10
CA ALA A 39 0.81 2.76 1.37
C ALA A 39 1.62 1.50 1.67
N ILE A 40 2.96 1.60 1.63
CA ILE A 40 3.86 0.50 1.93
C ILE A 40 3.73 0.08 3.40
N ALA A 41 3.70 1.04 4.32
CA ALA A 41 3.50 0.74 5.75
C ALA A 41 2.18 0.01 6.00
N TYR A 42 1.09 0.48 5.38
CA TYR A 42 -0.21 -0.18 5.43
C TYR A 42 -0.15 -1.60 4.83
N ALA A 43 0.47 -1.77 3.67
CA ALA A 43 0.59 -3.08 3.02
C ALA A 43 1.36 -4.07 3.88
N SER A 44 2.53 -3.67 4.40
CA SER A 44 3.34 -4.48 5.31
C SER A 44 2.57 -4.90 6.56
N PHE A 45 1.75 -4.00 7.12
CA PHE A 45 0.87 -4.32 8.23
C PHE A 45 -0.27 -5.26 7.81
N ALA A 46 -0.85 -5.09 6.62
CA ALA A 46 -1.99 -5.86 6.16
C ALA A 46 -1.64 -7.31 5.80
N VAL A 47 -0.43 -7.55 5.30
CA VAL A 47 0.03 -8.89 4.86
C VAL A 47 0.77 -9.67 5.94
N ARG A 48 0.88 -9.12 7.16
CA ARG A 48 1.58 -9.79 8.26
C ARG A 48 0.89 -11.11 8.60
N GLU A 49 1.70 -12.16 8.78
CA GLU A 49 1.23 -13.44 9.28
C GLU A 49 1.20 -13.46 10.82
N TYR A 50 0.22 -14.18 11.36
CA TYR A 50 0.09 -14.41 12.79
C TYR A 50 0.06 -15.91 13.08
N HIS A 51 0.92 -16.34 14.00
CA HIS A 51 0.85 -17.68 14.54
C HIS A 51 -0.17 -17.72 15.69
N LEU A 52 -1.28 -18.41 15.46
CA LEU A 52 -2.25 -18.73 16.51
C LEU A 52 -1.85 -20.06 17.17
N PRO A 53 -1.76 -20.15 18.50
CA PRO A 53 -1.50 -21.42 19.17
C PRO A 53 -2.65 -22.38 18.89
N VAL A 54 -2.33 -23.59 18.39
CA VAL A 54 -3.32 -24.65 18.20
C VAL A 54 -3.50 -25.36 19.54
N GLN A 55 -4.68 -25.24 20.14
CA GLN A 55 -5.00 -25.96 21.37
C GLN A 55 -5.35 -27.42 20.99
N GLN A 56 -4.43 -28.35 21.21
CA GLN A 56 -4.73 -29.78 21.05
C GLN A 56 -5.81 -30.18 22.06
N SER A 57 -6.96 -30.60 21.56
CA SER A 57 -7.98 -31.28 22.37
C SER A 57 -7.45 -32.68 22.72
N ALA A 58 -7.39 -32.98 24.02
CA ALA A 58 -6.99 -34.26 24.57
C ALA A 58 -8.05 -35.35 24.33
#